data_AF-A0A0R0FZ67-F1
#
_entry.id   AF-A0A0R0FZ67-F1
#
_cell.length_a   1.000
_cell.length_b   1.000
_cell.length_c   1.000
_cell.angle_alpha   90.00
_cell.angle_beta   90.00
_cell.angle_gamma   90.00
#
_symmetry.space_group_name_H-M   'P 1'
#
loop_
_entity.id
_entity.type
_entity.pdbx_description
1 polymer ?
#
loop_
_entity_poly.entity_id
_entity_poly.type
_entity_poly.pdbx_seq_one_letter_code
_entity_poly.pdbx_strand_id
1 'polypeptide(L)'
;MGQWEPTWSTRAAEEAEVVAAIPCSGHGRAYLDGLILKDMNKSLCECNSCYAGSDCSQFLSDCPANADGAILVSGWHRMGYSYSDGSYISQLLVEYIKKLDAIVGNAISEGKYIVFGTKVVATAPYYPVKTKLTQIFNSRDFSYEGDTSLWKNNTNSSFRFIEFVTSPNNPDGKLNKGVLKGSDVKTIYDRAYYWPHFTAISSPADDDLMVWTIIKDEAVYQKMMIYLRLSTIGISRDVQLRVLKLLDVATEGDGKEIFQFTYSTMRDRWIRLKQIIYKSKQFSLQKLLKSANNTTLILGHLINKILKTGNNEDVMM
;
A
#
# COMPACT_ATOMS: atom_id res chain seq x y z
N MET A 1 -41.09 -0.35 -7.18
CA MET A 1 -40.23 -0.83 -6.07
C MET A 1 -40.64 -0.02 -4.84
N GLY A 2 -41.09 -0.66 -3.76
CA GLY A 2 -41.50 0.06 -2.54
C GLY A 2 -40.32 0.83 -1.94
N GLN A 3 -40.56 2.02 -1.38
CA GLN A 3 -39.56 2.75 -0.60
C GLN A 3 -39.11 1.87 0.56
N TRP A 4 -37.83 1.50 0.58
CA TRP A 4 -37.22 0.85 1.73
C TRP A 4 -37.02 1.91 2.82
N GLU A 5 -37.69 1.75 3.95
CA GLU A 5 -37.47 2.58 5.13
C GLU A 5 -36.46 1.91 6.07
N PRO A 6 -35.32 2.55 6.37
CA PRO A 6 -34.41 2.05 7.40
C PRO A 6 -35.13 2.06 8.76
N THR A 7 -35.09 0.93 9.46
CA THR A 7 -35.68 0.80 10.80
C THR A 7 -34.58 0.74 11.85
N TRP A 8 -33.91 -0.40 11.96
CA TRP A 8 -32.90 -0.63 12.99
C TRP A 8 -31.56 0.07 12.70
N SER A 9 -31.26 0.40 11.43
CA SER A 9 -29.99 1.04 11.03
C SER A 9 -30.01 2.56 11.16
N THR A 10 -31.19 3.17 11.36
CA THR A 10 -31.38 4.63 11.33
C THR A 10 -30.46 5.34 12.33
N ARG A 11 -30.43 4.88 13.59
CA ARG A 11 -29.57 5.47 14.61
C ARG A 11 -28.08 5.43 14.24
N ALA A 12 -27.60 4.32 13.72
CA ALA A 12 -26.19 4.18 13.35
C ALA A 12 -25.83 5.06 12.14
N ALA A 13 -26.76 5.23 11.19
CA ALA A 13 -26.60 6.13 10.06
C ALA A 13 -26.58 7.60 10.50
N GLU A 14 -27.52 7.99 11.37
CA GLU A 14 -27.59 9.33 11.95
C GLU A 14 -26.31 9.66 12.75
N GLU A 15 -25.82 8.75 13.58
CA GLU A 15 -24.56 8.95 14.33
C GLU A 15 -23.37 9.15 13.36
N ALA A 16 -23.30 8.37 12.27
CA ALA A 16 -22.26 8.50 11.26
C ALA A 16 -22.33 9.85 10.51
N GLU A 17 -23.53 10.29 10.14
CA GLU A 17 -23.76 11.59 9.49
C GLU A 17 -23.42 12.75 10.41
N VAL A 18 -23.83 12.69 11.69
CA VAL A 18 -23.52 13.70 12.70
C VAL A 18 -22.01 13.85 12.88
N VAL A 19 -21.27 12.76 12.99
CA VAL A 19 -19.81 12.80 13.12
C VAL A 19 -19.13 13.29 11.84
N ALA A 20 -19.58 12.85 10.67
CA ALA A 20 -19.05 13.32 9.39
C ALA A 20 -19.30 14.81 9.13
N ALA A 21 -20.37 15.37 9.71
CA ALA A 21 -20.73 16.79 9.61
C ALA A 21 -19.99 17.70 10.60
N ILE A 22 -19.15 17.16 11.52
CA ILE A 22 -18.38 17.97 12.45
C ILE A 22 -17.38 18.84 11.65
N PRO A 23 -17.43 20.18 11.80
CA PRO A 23 -16.55 21.07 11.03
C PRO A 23 -15.12 20.97 11.56
N CYS A 24 -14.24 20.39 10.75
CA CYS A 24 -12.80 20.28 11.02
C CYS A 24 -11.95 21.17 10.08
N SER A 25 -12.51 22.31 9.68
CA SER A 25 -11.85 23.38 8.90
C SER A 25 -11.16 22.96 7.58
N GLY A 26 -11.49 21.79 7.02
CA GLY A 26 -10.78 21.21 5.87
C GLY A 26 -9.35 20.71 6.19
N HIS A 27 -8.96 20.75 7.46
CA HIS A 27 -7.63 20.40 7.97
C HIS A 27 -7.67 19.25 8.97
N GLY A 28 -8.78 18.50 9.01
CA GLY A 28 -8.95 17.32 9.82
C GLY A 28 -10.29 16.65 9.53
N ARG A 29 -10.63 15.65 10.33
CA ARG A 29 -11.91 14.93 10.26
C ARG A 29 -12.21 14.26 11.59
N ALA A 30 -13.49 14.12 11.94
CA ALA A 30 -13.90 13.33 13.09
C ALA A 30 -14.25 11.89 12.68
N TYR A 31 -14.10 10.96 13.61
CA TYR A 31 -14.49 9.55 13.45
C TYR A 31 -15.38 9.11 14.61
N LEU A 32 -16.20 8.08 14.38
CA LEU A 32 -17.13 7.55 15.38
C LEU A 32 -16.39 6.96 16.58
N ASP A 33 -15.21 6.37 16.35
CA ASP A 33 -14.30 5.84 17.36
C ASP A 33 -13.22 6.84 17.81
N GLY A 34 -13.33 8.11 17.38
CA GLY A 34 -12.44 9.18 17.79
C GLY A 34 -12.55 9.48 19.28
N LEU A 35 -11.54 10.17 19.82
CA LEU A 35 -11.55 10.59 21.23
C LEU A 35 -12.76 11.49 21.52
N ILE A 36 -13.51 11.17 22.57
CA ILE A 36 -14.66 11.96 23.04
C ILE A 36 -14.20 12.80 24.23
N LEU A 37 -14.36 14.13 24.16
CA LEU A 37 -14.18 14.97 25.33
C LEU A 37 -15.36 14.77 26.28
N LYS A 38 -15.08 14.41 27.54
CA LYS A 38 -16.07 14.10 28.59
C LYS A 38 -17.14 15.19 28.74
N ASP A 39 -16.82 16.43 28.44
CA ASP A 39 -17.71 17.58 28.65
C ASP A 39 -18.50 17.98 27.40
N MET A 40 -18.17 17.47 26.20
CA MET A 40 -18.77 17.93 24.94
C MET A 40 -19.61 16.88 24.20
N ASN A 41 -19.63 15.62 24.65
CA ASN A 41 -20.38 14.51 24.03
C ASN A 41 -20.28 14.47 22.48
N LYS A 42 -19.14 14.92 21.94
CA LYS A 42 -18.83 15.05 20.52
C LYS A 42 -17.44 14.48 20.27
N SER A 43 -17.31 13.75 19.16
CA SER A 43 -16.01 13.28 18.67
C SER A 43 -15.11 14.48 18.35
N LEU A 44 -13.85 14.39 18.76
CA LEU A 44 -12.83 15.36 18.40
C LEU A 44 -12.42 15.23 16.92
N CYS A 45 -12.07 16.36 16.31
CA CYS A 45 -11.39 16.35 15.03
C CYS A 45 -9.98 15.76 15.18
N GLU A 46 -9.66 14.76 14.37
CA GLU A 46 -8.29 14.33 14.13
C GLU A 46 -7.69 15.25 13.05
N CYS A 47 -6.73 16.08 13.45
CA CYS A 47 -6.13 17.07 12.58
C CYS A 47 -5.03 16.50 11.69
N ASN A 48 -4.93 17.05 10.49
CA ASN A 48 -3.79 16.86 9.60
C ASN A 48 -2.52 17.37 10.29
N SER A 49 -1.36 16.90 9.84
CA SER A 49 -0.07 17.34 10.39
C SER A 49 0.06 18.86 10.38
N CYS A 50 0.52 19.41 11.51
CA CYS A 50 0.70 20.84 11.74
C CYS A 50 -0.58 21.68 11.85
N TYR A 51 -1.73 21.03 12.02
CA TYR A 51 -2.97 21.69 12.43
C TYR A 51 -3.40 21.24 13.82
N ALA A 52 -4.01 22.17 14.56
CA ALA A 52 -4.45 21.98 15.93
C ALA A 52 -5.73 22.80 16.20
N GLY A 53 -6.17 22.77 17.47
CA GLY A 53 -7.45 23.32 17.88
C GLY A 53 -8.57 22.29 17.75
N SER A 54 -9.70 22.56 18.41
CA SER A 54 -10.85 21.65 18.43
C SER A 54 -11.47 21.38 17.05
N ASP A 55 -11.27 22.29 16.10
CA ASP A 55 -11.76 22.26 14.72
C ASP A 55 -10.64 22.22 13.68
N CYS A 56 -9.39 21.99 14.10
CA CYS A 56 -8.20 21.99 13.23
C CYS A 56 -7.92 23.30 12.47
N SER A 57 -8.45 24.44 12.92
CA SER A 57 -8.22 25.74 12.26
C SER A 57 -6.85 26.37 12.57
N GLN A 58 -6.19 25.94 13.65
CA GLN A 58 -4.94 26.57 14.11
C GLN A 58 -3.73 25.93 13.43
N PHE A 59 -3.04 26.70 12.59
CA PHE A 59 -1.79 26.26 11.99
C PHE A 59 -0.62 26.43 12.98
N LEU A 60 0.14 25.37 13.19
CA LEU A 60 1.35 25.35 14.02
C LEU A 60 2.56 25.69 13.16
N SER A 61 3.11 26.90 13.31
CA SER A 61 4.23 27.37 12.48
C SER A 61 5.52 26.59 12.68
N ASP A 62 5.77 26.07 13.89
CA ASP A 62 6.98 25.34 14.27
C ASP A 62 6.75 23.82 14.28
N CYS A 63 6.10 23.30 13.23
CA CYS A 63 5.78 21.87 13.12
C CYS A 63 6.46 21.22 11.89
N PRO A 64 7.14 20.07 12.07
CA PRO A 64 7.67 19.30 10.96
C PRO A 64 6.54 18.56 10.23
N ALA A 65 6.53 18.62 8.90
CA ALA A 65 5.53 17.93 8.08
C ALA A 65 5.59 16.39 8.21
N ASN A 66 4.43 15.73 8.30
CA ASN A 66 4.25 14.26 8.34
C ASN A 66 3.13 13.81 7.37
N ALA A 67 3.07 12.53 6.98
CA ALA A 67 2.19 12.03 5.90
C ALA A 67 1.59 10.61 6.14
N ASP A 68 0.71 10.44 7.14
CA ASP A 68 0.01 9.16 7.44
C ASP A 68 -1.54 9.31 7.40
N GLY A 69 -2.30 8.21 7.25
CA GLY A 69 -3.80 8.22 7.18
C GLY A 69 -4.50 6.94 7.70
N ALA A 70 -5.82 6.99 7.97
CA ALA A 70 -6.65 5.92 8.61
C ALA A 70 -8.14 5.87 8.15
N ILE A 71 -8.93 4.84 8.57
CA ILE A 71 -10.36 4.56 8.20
C ILE A 71 -11.05 3.39 9.03
N LEU A 72 -12.41 3.35 9.18
CA LEU A 72 -13.28 2.58 10.15
C LEU A 72 -14.22 1.44 9.60
N VAL A 73 -14.79 0.50 10.43
CA VAL A 73 -15.77 -0.61 10.09
C VAL A 73 -16.83 -0.94 11.20
N SER A 74 -17.97 -1.61 10.89
CA SER A 74 -19.13 -1.92 11.78
C SER A 74 -19.03 -3.21 12.63
N GLY A 75 -19.67 -3.27 13.81
CA GLY A 75 -19.35 -4.23 14.90
C GLY A 75 -19.99 -5.63 14.97
N TRP A 76 -20.84 -6.08 14.02
CA TRP A 76 -21.43 -7.45 14.07
C TRP A 76 -21.35 -8.20 12.73
N HIS A 77 -20.53 -7.73 11.80
CA HIS A 77 -20.44 -8.36 10.50
C HIS A 77 -19.63 -9.67 10.57
N ARG A 78 -20.30 -10.80 10.26
CA ARG A 78 -19.69 -12.15 10.10
C ARG A 78 -18.85 -12.62 11.30
N MET A 79 -19.50 -12.83 12.44
CA MET A 79 -18.88 -13.42 13.64
C MET A 79 -18.37 -14.87 13.49
N GLY A 80 -18.55 -15.52 12.33
CA GLY A 80 -18.07 -16.88 12.07
C GLY A 80 -16.59 -16.92 11.66
N TYR A 81 -15.85 -17.93 12.14
CA TYR A 81 -14.43 -18.14 11.82
C TYR A 81 -14.19 -18.38 10.31
N SER A 82 -15.14 -19.02 9.62
CA SER A 82 -15.08 -19.32 8.18
C SER A 82 -16.31 -18.79 7.45
N TYR A 83 -16.23 -18.71 6.13
CA TYR A 83 -17.42 -18.64 5.27
C TYR A 83 -18.19 -19.97 5.32
N SER A 84 -19.38 -19.99 4.73
CA SER A 84 -20.26 -21.17 4.68
C SER A 84 -19.64 -22.36 3.92
N ASP A 85 -18.68 -22.10 3.04
CA ASP A 85 -17.91 -23.10 2.31
C ASP A 85 -16.67 -23.59 3.08
N GLY A 86 -16.45 -23.12 4.32
CA GLY A 86 -15.28 -23.43 5.15
C GLY A 86 -14.03 -22.61 4.82
N SER A 87 -14.08 -21.72 3.82
CA SER A 87 -12.92 -20.90 3.43
C SER A 87 -12.69 -19.73 4.42
N TYR A 88 -11.46 -19.20 4.41
CA TYR A 88 -11.09 -18.01 5.17
C TYR A 88 -11.08 -16.73 4.32
N ILE A 89 -11.41 -16.82 3.03
CA ILE A 89 -11.26 -15.76 2.03
C ILE A 89 -12.60 -15.57 1.31
N SER A 90 -13.05 -14.32 1.18
CA SER A 90 -14.29 -13.99 0.49
C SER A 90 -14.14 -14.25 -1.02
N GLN A 91 -14.86 -15.23 -1.55
CA GLN A 91 -14.86 -15.51 -3.00
C GLN A 91 -15.35 -14.31 -3.81
N LEU A 92 -16.36 -13.60 -3.32
CA LEU A 92 -16.83 -12.37 -3.94
C LEU A 92 -15.74 -11.28 -3.96
N LEU A 93 -14.93 -11.16 -2.90
CA LEU A 93 -13.81 -10.22 -2.91
C LEU A 93 -12.73 -10.63 -3.92
N VAL A 94 -12.48 -11.94 -4.07
CA VAL A 94 -11.56 -12.47 -5.10
C VAL A 94 -12.05 -12.09 -6.50
N GLU A 95 -13.35 -12.17 -6.78
CA GLU A 95 -13.93 -11.74 -8.06
C GLU A 95 -13.73 -10.23 -8.32
N TYR A 96 -13.95 -9.37 -7.32
CA TYR A 96 -13.74 -7.93 -7.47
C TYR A 96 -12.25 -7.56 -7.65
N ILE A 97 -11.33 -8.29 -7.01
CA ILE A 97 -9.89 -8.11 -7.23
C ILE A 97 -9.53 -8.47 -8.68
N LYS A 98 -10.01 -9.62 -9.18
CA LYS A 98 -9.81 -10.02 -10.58
C LYS A 98 -10.40 -9.00 -11.57
N LYS A 99 -11.60 -8.49 -11.29
CA LYS A 99 -12.25 -7.43 -12.09
C LYS A 99 -11.40 -6.16 -12.11
N LEU A 100 -10.87 -5.74 -10.95
CA LEU A 100 -9.99 -4.58 -10.83
C LEU A 100 -8.70 -4.77 -11.64
N ASP A 101 -8.02 -5.91 -11.51
CA ASP A 101 -6.81 -6.22 -12.27
C ASP A 101 -7.07 -6.18 -13.78
N ALA A 102 -8.22 -6.68 -14.24
CA ALA A 102 -8.62 -6.66 -15.64
C ALA A 102 -8.91 -5.24 -16.16
N ILE A 103 -9.57 -4.39 -15.35
CA ILE A 103 -9.83 -2.97 -15.68
C ILE A 103 -8.52 -2.19 -15.80
N VAL A 104 -7.61 -2.39 -14.84
CA VAL A 104 -6.33 -1.67 -14.78
C VAL A 104 -5.32 -2.23 -15.78
N GLY A 105 -5.37 -3.52 -16.06
CA GLY A 105 -4.42 -4.25 -16.89
C GLY A 105 -3.04 -4.40 -16.26
N ASN A 106 -2.92 -4.25 -14.93
CA ASN A 106 -1.63 -4.30 -14.21
C ASN A 106 -1.20 -5.70 -13.78
N ALA A 107 -2.10 -6.67 -13.71
CA ALA A 107 -1.77 -8.04 -13.32
C ALA A 107 -2.62 -9.07 -14.07
N ILE A 108 -2.04 -10.25 -14.33
CA ILE A 108 -2.81 -11.43 -14.73
C ILE A 108 -3.20 -12.16 -13.45
N SER A 109 -4.49 -12.21 -13.12
CA SER A 109 -5.01 -12.95 -11.96
C SER A 109 -5.89 -14.15 -12.34
N GLU A 110 -6.22 -14.31 -13.62
CA GLU A 110 -7.02 -15.44 -14.07
C GLU A 110 -6.26 -16.76 -14.01
N GLY A 111 -6.93 -17.84 -13.59
CA GLY A 111 -6.32 -19.15 -13.39
C GLY A 111 -5.29 -19.24 -12.25
N LYS A 112 -5.19 -18.21 -11.39
CA LYS A 112 -4.23 -18.16 -10.28
C LYS A 112 -4.93 -18.19 -8.93
N TYR A 113 -4.21 -18.62 -7.90
CA TYR A 113 -4.68 -18.59 -6.53
C TYR A 113 -4.50 -17.21 -5.91
N ILE A 114 -5.42 -16.77 -5.06
CA ILE A 114 -5.33 -15.52 -4.32
C ILE A 114 -5.37 -15.81 -2.82
N VAL A 115 -4.36 -15.33 -2.08
CA VAL A 115 -4.31 -15.34 -0.61
C VAL A 115 -4.35 -13.90 -0.11
N PHE A 116 -4.99 -13.66 1.04
CA PHE A 116 -4.86 -12.40 1.76
C PHE A 116 -3.87 -12.59 2.90
N GLY A 117 -2.81 -11.80 2.92
CA GLY A 117 -1.75 -11.91 3.93
C GLY A 117 -1.10 -10.56 4.23
N THR A 118 -0.50 -10.47 5.41
CA THR A 118 0.31 -9.33 5.84
C THR A 118 1.80 -9.58 5.50
N LYS A 119 2.56 -8.52 5.21
CA LYS A 119 3.81 -8.55 4.41
C LYS A 119 5.06 -9.06 5.14
N VAL A 120 6.07 -9.59 4.41
CA VAL A 120 7.51 -9.63 4.78
C VAL A 120 8.49 -9.66 3.55
N VAL A 121 9.56 -8.82 3.58
CA VAL A 121 10.91 -8.71 2.87
C VAL A 121 11.16 -8.14 1.41
N ALA A 122 12.41 -7.67 1.09
CA ALA A 122 12.88 -6.87 -0.11
C ALA A 122 14.41 -6.84 -0.42
N THR A 123 14.75 -6.58 -1.69
CA THR A 123 16.07 -6.20 -2.28
C THR A 123 16.40 -4.70 -2.17
N ALA A 124 17.69 -4.35 -2.02
CA ALA A 124 18.17 -3.00 -1.73
C ALA A 124 18.18 -2.04 -2.95
N PRO A 125 18.05 -0.70 -2.74
CA PRO A 125 17.61 -0.05 -1.50
C PRO A 125 16.17 -0.44 -1.18
N TYR A 126 15.91 -0.88 0.05
CA TYR A 126 14.63 -1.43 0.48
C TYR A 126 14.04 -0.65 1.65
N TYR A 127 12.75 -0.86 1.88
CA TYR A 127 12.03 -0.34 3.04
C TYR A 127 12.59 -0.92 4.36
N PRO A 128 13.13 -0.10 5.30
CA PRO A 128 13.82 -0.58 6.51
C PRO A 128 13.01 -1.50 7.43
N VAL A 129 11.67 -1.49 7.38
CA VAL A 129 10.83 -2.43 8.17
C VAL A 129 11.10 -3.89 7.80
N LYS A 130 11.57 -4.13 6.56
CA LYS A 130 11.76 -5.48 6.02
C LYS A 130 12.89 -6.25 6.72
N THR A 131 13.95 -5.59 7.23
CA THR A 131 15.04 -6.26 7.97
C THR A 131 14.61 -6.71 9.37
N LYS A 132 13.85 -5.87 10.07
CA LYS A 132 13.40 -6.16 11.43
C LYS A 132 12.54 -7.42 11.48
N LEU A 133 11.72 -7.66 10.45
CA LEU A 133 10.76 -8.75 10.49
C LEU A 133 11.41 -10.13 10.32
N THR A 134 12.38 -10.30 9.41
CA THR A 134 13.16 -11.55 9.31
C THR A 134 13.98 -11.83 10.55
N GLN A 135 14.53 -10.79 11.18
CA GLN A 135 15.29 -10.94 12.42
C GLN A 135 14.38 -11.33 13.60
N ILE A 136 13.13 -10.81 13.64
CA ILE A 136 12.16 -11.14 14.70
C ILE A 136 11.66 -12.59 14.57
N PHE A 137 11.39 -13.07 13.35
CA PHE A 137 10.87 -14.43 13.18
C PHE A 137 11.89 -15.54 13.41
N ASN A 138 13.19 -15.20 13.58
CA ASN A 138 14.31 -16.07 13.99
C ASN A 138 14.14 -17.55 13.63
N SER A 139 13.76 -17.82 12.38
CA SER A 139 13.55 -19.18 11.92
C SER A 139 14.92 -19.80 11.65
N ARG A 140 15.08 -21.07 12.00
CA ARG A 140 16.30 -21.82 11.66
C ARG A 140 16.42 -22.10 10.16
N ASP A 141 15.34 -21.89 9.41
CA ASP A 141 15.24 -22.31 8.01
C ASP A 141 15.65 -21.22 7.00
N PHE A 142 15.81 -19.96 7.43
CA PHE A 142 16.20 -18.87 6.56
C PHE A 142 17.00 -17.78 7.29
N SER A 143 17.96 -17.18 6.60
CA SER A 143 18.74 -16.04 7.05
C SER A 143 18.59 -14.86 6.08
N TYR A 144 18.70 -13.65 6.60
CA TYR A 144 18.71 -12.44 5.78
C TYR A 144 20.15 -12.14 5.32
N GLU A 145 20.41 -12.30 4.03
CA GLU A 145 21.75 -12.20 3.42
C GLU A 145 22.07 -10.84 2.75
N GLY A 146 21.26 -9.80 3.02
CA GLY A 146 21.55 -8.44 2.58
C GLY A 146 21.24 -8.15 1.10
N ASP A 147 22.06 -7.31 0.48
CA ASP A 147 21.85 -6.82 -0.89
C ASP A 147 22.07 -7.93 -1.94
N THR A 148 21.03 -8.20 -2.72
CA THR A 148 21.03 -9.11 -3.86
C THR A 148 22.18 -8.85 -4.85
N SER A 149 22.62 -7.60 -4.99
CA SER A 149 23.70 -7.23 -5.91
C SER A 149 25.04 -7.93 -5.61
N LEU A 150 25.29 -8.27 -4.34
CA LEU A 150 26.48 -8.98 -3.86
C LEU A 150 26.50 -10.47 -4.26
N TRP A 151 25.33 -11.02 -4.59
CA TRP A 151 25.13 -12.45 -4.88
C TRP A 151 25.02 -12.76 -6.38
N LYS A 152 25.05 -11.74 -7.25
CA LYS A 152 24.92 -11.86 -8.72
C LYS A 152 25.83 -12.91 -9.34
N ASN A 153 27.08 -12.98 -8.86
CA ASN A 153 28.10 -13.85 -9.42
C ASN A 153 28.33 -15.13 -8.59
N ASN A 154 27.56 -15.33 -7.51
CA ASN A 154 27.74 -16.43 -6.57
C ASN A 154 26.74 -17.58 -6.80
N THR A 155 26.34 -17.79 -8.06
CA THR A 155 25.34 -18.80 -8.45
C THR A 155 25.85 -20.23 -8.35
N ASN A 156 27.14 -20.44 -8.07
CA ASN A 156 27.77 -21.76 -7.95
C ASN A 156 27.79 -22.30 -6.51
N SER A 157 26.92 -21.75 -5.66
CA SER A 157 26.90 -22.04 -4.23
C SER A 157 25.73 -22.96 -3.89
N SER A 158 25.91 -23.81 -2.88
CA SER A 158 24.87 -24.69 -2.32
C SER A 158 23.71 -23.95 -1.63
N PHE A 159 23.61 -22.64 -1.84
CA PHE A 159 22.62 -21.78 -1.20
C PHE A 159 21.36 -21.70 -2.06
N ARG A 160 20.21 -21.77 -1.38
CA ARG A 160 18.91 -21.47 -1.97
C ARG A 160 18.56 -20.03 -1.62
N PHE A 161 18.14 -19.27 -2.62
CA PHE A 161 17.82 -17.85 -2.45
C PHE A 161 16.33 -17.61 -2.61
N ILE A 162 15.81 -16.70 -1.78
CA ILE A 162 14.52 -16.06 -2.00
C ILE A 162 14.79 -14.57 -2.22
N GLU A 163 14.69 -14.13 -3.48
CA GLU A 163 14.87 -12.74 -3.88
C GLU A 163 13.54 -11.98 -3.80
N PHE A 164 13.55 -10.79 -3.19
CA PHE A 164 12.35 -9.97 -3.10
C PHE A 164 12.44 -8.72 -3.96
N VAL A 165 11.73 -8.72 -5.07
CA VAL A 165 11.81 -7.66 -6.08
C VAL A 165 10.66 -6.69 -5.90
N THR A 166 10.94 -5.47 -5.47
CA THR A 166 9.90 -4.41 -5.40
C THR A 166 9.88 -3.64 -6.72
N SER A 167 8.71 -3.60 -7.39
CA SER A 167 8.61 -3.05 -8.75
C SER A 167 7.20 -2.49 -9.02
N PRO A 168 7.00 -1.15 -9.03
CA PRO A 168 8.00 -0.10 -8.85
C PRO A 168 8.68 -0.14 -7.49
N ASN A 169 9.97 0.14 -7.49
CA ASN A 169 10.81 0.05 -6.31
C ASN A 169 10.53 1.18 -5.33
N ASN A 170 10.74 0.90 -4.04
CA ASN A 170 10.73 1.91 -2.98
C ASN A 170 12.19 2.10 -2.52
N PRO A 171 12.81 3.28 -2.69
CA PRO A 171 12.14 4.58 -2.84
C PRO A 171 12.15 5.19 -4.24
N ASP A 172 12.87 4.62 -5.23
CA ASP A 172 13.17 5.34 -6.48
C ASP A 172 12.15 5.16 -7.61
N GLY A 173 11.11 4.37 -7.40
CA GLY A 173 10.04 4.13 -8.38
C GLY A 173 10.47 3.35 -9.61
N LYS A 174 11.66 2.75 -9.63
CA LYS A 174 12.14 1.99 -10.80
C LYS A 174 11.42 0.67 -10.96
N LEU A 175 11.15 0.28 -12.21
CA LEU A 175 10.61 -1.03 -12.54
C LEU A 175 11.71 -2.09 -12.50
N ASN A 176 11.98 -2.62 -11.29
CA ASN A 176 12.98 -3.65 -11.07
C ASN A 176 12.51 -5.02 -11.59
N LYS A 177 13.49 -5.89 -11.85
CA LYS A 177 13.32 -7.31 -12.20
C LYS A 177 14.26 -8.15 -11.33
N GLY A 178 13.94 -9.43 -11.17
CA GLY A 178 14.79 -10.40 -10.48
C GLY A 178 16.20 -10.43 -11.08
N VAL A 179 17.17 -10.24 -10.20
CA VAL A 179 18.59 -10.16 -10.48
C VAL A 179 19.24 -11.54 -10.45
N LEU A 180 18.88 -12.38 -9.47
CA LEU A 180 19.44 -13.71 -9.33
C LEU A 180 18.85 -14.66 -10.38
N LYS A 181 19.61 -15.68 -10.73
CA LYS A 181 19.27 -16.70 -11.73
C LYS A 181 19.64 -18.08 -11.20
N GLY A 182 18.88 -19.10 -11.62
CA GLY A 182 19.10 -20.50 -11.23
C GLY A 182 17.84 -21.16 -10.69
N SER A 183 17.82 -22.49 -10.68
CA SER A 183 16.72 -23.30 -10.13
C SER A 183 16.54 -23.14 -8.63
N ASP A 184 17.64 -22.84 -7.92
CA ASP A 184 17.67 -22.63 -6.47
C ASP A 184 17.29 -21.20 -6.05
N VAL A 185 16.88 -20.36 -7.00
CA VAL A 185 16.40 -19.00 -6.77
C VAL A 185 14.88 -18.99 -6.90
N LYS A 186 14.18 -18.51 -5.87
CA LYS A 186 12.76 -18.15 -5.94
C LYS A 186 12.64 -16.63 -5.84
N THR A 187 11.70 -16.06 -6.58
CA THR A 187 11.49 -14.60 -6.60
C THR A 187 10.10 -14.25 -6.13
N ILE A 188 10.01 -13.27 -5.23
CA ILE A 188 8.75 -12.72 -4.72
C ILE A 188 8.65 -11.27 -5.18
N TYR A 189 7.65 -10.96 -6.00
CA TYR A 189 7.48 -9.62 -6.57
C TYR A 189 6.54 -8.77 -5.71
N ASP A 190 7.06 -7.73 -5.08
CA ASP A 190 6.25 -6.71 -4.41
C ASP A 190 5.75 -5.67 -5.43
N ARG A 191 4.51 -5.87 -5.89
CA ARG A 191 3.82 -5.03 -6.89
C ARG A 191 2.93 -3.96 -6.25
N ALA A 192 3.15 -3.62 -4.97
CA ALA A 192 2.28 -2.70 -4.23
C ALA A 192 2.14 -1.31 -4.88
N TYR A 193 3.12 -0.86 -5.65
CA TYR A 193 3.09 0.43 -6.36
C TYR A 193 2.82 0.28 -7.88
N TYR A 194 2.52 -0.92 -8.38
CA TYR A 194 2.30 -1.16 -9.82
C TYR A 194 0.87 -0.81 -10.23
N TRP A 195 0.54 0.48 -10.07
CA TRP A 195 -0.77 1.05 -10.35
C TRP A 195 -0.63 2.37 -11.15
N PRO A 196 -1.64 2.76 -11.94
CA PRO A 196 -1.59 3.94 -12.81
C PRO A 196 -1.23 5.27 -12.12
N HIS A 197 -1.49 5.37 -10.82
CA HIS A 197 -1.18 6.57 -10.04
C HIS A 197 0.30 6.72 -9.67
N PHE A 198 1.10 5.65 -9.80
CA PHE A 198 2.54 5.68 -9.53
C PHE A 198 3.38 5.39 -10.78
N THR A 199 2.90 4.55 -11.69
CA THR A 199 3.63 4.16 -12.90
C THR A 199 2.69 3.91 -14.07
N ALA A 200 3.19 4.08 -15.30
CA ALA A 200 2.51 3.56 -16.46
C ALA A 200 2.56 2.03 -16.42
N ILE A 201 1.45 1.42 -16.83
CA ILE A 201 1.34 -0.02 -16.96
C ILE A 201 1.79 -0.38 -18.37
N SER A 202 3.02 -0.89 -18.50
CA SER A 202 3.58 -1.28 -19.81
C SER A 202 3.08 -2.65 -20.27
N SER A 203 2.77 -3.53 -19.31
CA SER A 203 2.29 -4.89 -19.52
C SER A 203 1.70 -5.40 -18.20
N PRO A 204 0.73 -6.32 -18.24
CA PRO A 204 0.26 -6.97 -17.02
C PRO A 204 1.39 -7.78 -16.37
N ALA A 205 1.51 -7.69 -15.05
CA ALA A 205 2.44 -8.48 -14.28
C ALA A 205 1.98 -9.94 -14.22
N ASP A 206 2.90 -10.87 -14.50
CA ASP A 206 2.64 -12.30 -14.56
C ASP A 206 3.74 -13.09 -13.81
N ASP A 207 4.17 -12.59 -12.64
CA ASP A 207 5.17 -13.30 -11.85
C ASP A 207 4.54 -14.50 -11.10
N ASP A 208 5.38 -15.47 -10.70
CA ASP A 208 4.94 -16.70 -10.02
C ASP A 208 4.29 -16.43 -8.65
N LEU A 209 4.84 -15.45 -7.92
CA LEU A 209 4.35 -14.99 -6.63
C LEU A 209 4.48 -13.46 -6.56
N MET A 210 3.33 -12.77 -6.52
CA MET A 210 3.24 -11.31 -6.38
C MET A 210 2.67 -10.96 -5.00
N VAL A 211 3.09 -9.89 -4.34
CA VAL A 211 2.53 -9.42 -3.04
C VAL A 211 1.21 -8.69 -3.30
N TRP A 212 0.18 -8.93 -2.44
CA TRP A 212 -1.29 -8.88 -2.72
C TRP A 212 -1.77 -10.18 -3.39
N THR A 213 -1.61 -11.28 -2.67
CA THR A 213 -0.95 -12.51 -3.17
C THR A 213 -1.67 -13.32 -4.22
N ILE A 214 -1.43 -12.96 -5.48
CA ILE A 214 -1.61 -13.79 -6.67
C ILE A 214 -0.46 -14.81 -6.74
N ILE A 215 -0.80 -16.10 -6.81
CA ILE A 215 0.13 -17.23 -6.74
C ILE A 215 -0.17 -18.20 -7.88
N LYS A 216 0.85 -18.59 -8.66
CA LYS A 216 0.71 -19.61 -9.71
C LYS A 216 0.83 -21.04 -9.17
N ASP A 217 1.78 -21.27 -8.25
CA ASP A 217 2.10 -22.60 -7.72
C ASP A 217 1.14 -23.00 -6.59
N GLU A 218 0.42 -24.11 -6.79
CA GLU A 218 -0.54 -24.63 -5.82
C GLU A 218 0.12 -25.06 -4.50
N ALA A 219 1.31 -25.67 -4.53
CA ALA A 219 1.99 -26.09 -3.31
C ALA A 219 2.44 -24.89 -2.46
N VAL A 220 2.84 -23.79 -3.10
CA VAL A 220 3.10 -22.52 -2.42
C VAL A 220 1.80 -21.95 -1.84
N TYR A 221 0.72 -21.94 -2.61
CA TYR A 221 -0.60 -21.50 -2.14
C TYR A 221 -1.06 -22.27 -0.89
N GLN A 222 -0.98 -23.61 -0.91
CA GLN A 222 -1.38 -24.44 0.23
C GLN A 222 -0.54 -24.16 1.47
N LYS A 223 0.79 -23.99 1.32
CA LYS A 223 1.67 -23.59 2.43
C LYS A 223 1.30 -22.21 3.01
N MET A 224 0.97 -21.25 2.15
CA MET A 224 0.54 -19.92 2.58
C MET A 224 -0.82 -19.96 3.29
N MET A 225 -1.75 -20.81 2.85
CA MET A 225 -3.03 -21.03 3.52
C MET A 225 -2.85 -21.68 4.90
N ILE A 226 -1.94 -22.66 5.02
CA ILE A 226 -1.57 -23.24 6.32
C ILE A 226 -0.98 -22.17 7.24
N TYR A 227 -0.03 -21.37 6.74
CA TYR A 227 0.54 -20.27 7.51
C TYR A 227 -0.54 -19.30 8.00
N LEU A 228 -1.42 -18.84 7.09
CA LEU A 228 -2.51 -17.91 7.42
C LEU A 228 -3.46 -18.48 8.49
N ARG A 229 -3.77 -19.78 8.41
CA ARG A 229 -4.58 -20.47 9.41
C ARG A 229 -3.89 -20.50 10.78
N LEU A 230 -2.59 -20.81 10.81
CA LEU A 230 -1.82 -20.93 12.05
C LEU A 230 -1.45 -19.57 12.67
N SER A 231 -1.24 -18.54 11.85
CA SER A 231 -0.83 -17.22 12.32
C SER A 231 -2.00 -16.39 12.85
N THR A 232 -3.12 -16.36 12.12
CA THR A 232 -4.22 -15.41 12.38
C THR A 232 -5.61 -16.01 12.18
N ILE A 233 -5.72 -17.29 11.79
CA ILE A 233 -7.00 -17.95 11.46
C ILE A 233 -7.75 -17.17 10.35
N GLY A 234 -6.99 -16.66 9.36
CA GLY A 234 -7.53 -15.84 8.28
C GLY A 234 -7.35 -14.33 8.49
N ILE A 235 -8.17 -13.54 7.79
CA ILE A 235 -8.19 -12.07 7.85
C ILE A 235 -9.56 -11.60 8.32
N SER A 236 -9.61 -10.52 9.11
CA SER A 236 -10.85 -9.92 9.61
C SER A 236 -11.90 -9.75 8.51
N ARG A 237 -13.13 -10.19 8.80
CA ARG A 237 -14.28 -10.12 7.89
C ARG A 237 -14.69 -8.69 7.60
N ASP A 238 -14.52 -7.81 8.59
CA ASP A 238 -14.77 -6.38 8.49
C ASP A 238 -13.86 -5.74 7.44
N VAL A 239 -12.58 -6.09 7.45
CA VAL A 239 -11.61 -5.64 6.43
C VAL A 239 -12.02 -6.15 5.06
N GLN A 240 -12.37 -7.44 4.92
CA GLN A 240 -12.78 -8.02 3.64
C GLN A 240 -14.06 -7.37 3.08
N LEU A 241 -15.08 -7.15 3.92
CA LEU A 241 -16.30 -6.45 3.50
C LEU A 241 -16.00 -5.03 3.03
N ARG A 242 -15.15 -4.33 3.77
CA ARG A 242 -14.85 -2.93 3.46
C ARG A 242 -14.06 -2.79 2.18
N VAL A 243 -13.06 -3.63 1.97
CA VAL A 243 -12.33 -3.66 0.70
C VAL A 243 -13.30 -4.01 -0.42
N LEU A 244 -14.18 -5.00 -0.22
CA LEU A 244 -15.21 -5.35 -1.21
C LEU A 244 -16.06 -4.14 -1.61
N LYS A 245 -16.62 -3.40 -0.64
CA LYS A 245 -17.42 -2.20 -0.93
C LYS A 245 -16.63 -1.09 -1.63
N LEU A 246 -15.37 -0.90 -1.26
CA LEU A 246 -14.51 0.09 -1.91
C LEU A 246 -14.17 -0.31 -3.35
N LEU A 247 -13.90 -1.60 -3.58
CA LEU A 247 -13.66 -2.12 -4.93
C LEU A 247 -14.92 -2.13 -5.78
N ASP A 248 -16.09 -2.32 -5.19
CA ASP A 248 -17.37 -2.18 -5.88
C ASP A 248 -17.50 -0.78 -6.48
N VAL A 249 -17.43 0.25 -5.64
CA VAL A 249 -17.45 1.66 -6.07
C VAL A 249 -16.31 1.99 -7.04
N ALA A 250 -15.09 1.53 -6.77
CA ALA A 250 -13.93 1.80 -7.64
C ALA A 250 -14.04 1.13 -9.02
N THR A 251 -14.89 0.11 -9.16
CA THR A 251 -15.12 -0.61 -10.42
C THR A 251 -16.52 -0.38 -11.01
N GLU A 252 -17.25 0.63 -10.52
CA GLU A 252 -18.46 1.15 -11.15
C GLU A 252 -18.10 1.79 -12.51
N GLY A 253 -19.04 1.74 -13.46
CA GLY A 253 -18.82 2.23 -14.82
C GLY A 253 -17.66 1.52 -15.52
N ASP A 254 -16.70 2.29 -16.04
CA ASP A 254 -15.47 1.75 -16.64
C ASP A 254 -14.32 1.59 -15.62
N GLY A 255 -14.54 1.97 -14.36
CA GLY A 255 -13.57 1.90 -13.27
C GLY A 255 -12.34 2.79 -13.42
N LYS A 256 -12.30 3.73 -14.37
CA LYS A 256 -11.10 4.55 -14.65
C LYS A 256 -11.04 5.85 -13.87
N GLU A 257 -12.16 6.34 -13.34
CA GLU A 257 -12.26 7.66 -12.69
C GLU A 257 -11.30 7.80 -11.51
N ILE A 258 -11.25 6.79 -10.63
CA ILE A 258 -10.33 6.78 -9.49
C ILE A 258 -8.86 6.86 -9.94
N PHE A 259 -8.51 6.16 -11.02
CA PHE A 259 -7.15 6.16 -11.56
C PHE A 259 -6.80 7.48 -12.25
N GLN A 260 -7.76 8.12 -12.92
CA GLN A 260 -7.57 9.46 -13.48
C GLN A 260 -7.38 10.51 -12.39
N PHE A 261 -8.22 10.47 -11.34
CA PHE A 261 -8.12 11.37 -10.19
C PHE A 261 -6.77 11.22 -9.48
N THR A 262 -6.39 9.99 -9.15
CA THR A 262 -5.15 9.70 -8.42
C THR A 262 -3.91 10.00 -9.25
N TYR A 263 -3.89 9.66 -10.55
CA TYR A 263 -2.81 10.04 -11.47
C TYR A 263 -2.65 11.56 -11.57
N SER A 264 -3.74 12.29 -11.79
CA SER A 264 -3.70 13.75 -11.93
C SER A 264 -3.17 14.42 -10.65
N THR A 265 -3.66 13.97 -9.49
CA THR A 265 -3.22 14.45 -8.17
C THR A 265 -1.72 14.21 -7.95
N MET A 266 -1.23 13.00 -8.23
CA MET A 266 0.19 12.67 -8.05
C MET A 266 1.08 13.40 -9.05
N ARG A 267 0.65 13.53 -10.31
CA ARG A 267 1.35 14.29 -11.34
C ARG A 267 1.52 15.75 -10.95
N ASP A 268 0.46 16.40 -10.47
CA ASP A 268 0.49 17.80 -10.07
C ASP A 268 1.41 18.02 -8.86
N ARG A 269 1.35 17.14 -7.85
CA ARG A 269 2.27 17.14 -6.70
C ARG A 269 3.73 17.05 -7.18
N TRP A 270 4.02 16.17 -8.12
CA TRP A 270 5.38 16.04 -8.65
C TRP A 270 5.87 17.27 -9.40
N ILE A 271 5.02 17.85 -10.26
CA ILE A 271 5.39 19.01 -11.07
C ILE A 271 5.77 20.16 -10.14
N ARG A 272 4.96 20.41 -9.11
CA ARG A 272 5.23 21.43 -8.09
C ARG A 272 6.54 21.15 -7.34
N LEU A 273 6.75 19.91 -6.89
CA LEU A 273 7.99 19.53 -6.20
C LEU A 273 9.22 19.75 -7.10
N LYS A 274 9.19 19.26 -8.34
CA LYS A 274 10.28 19.44 -9.31
C LYS A 274 10.60 20.93 -9.51
N GLN A 275 9.59 21.76 -9.70
CA GLN A 275 9.77 23.20 -9.88
C GLN A 275 10.45 23.85 -8.69
N ILE A 276 10.17 23.41 -7.46
CA ILE A 276 10.83 23.89 -6.25
C ILE A 276 12.28 23.40 -6.20
N ILE A 277 12.51 22.10 -6.40
CA ILE A 277 13.84 21.50 -6.29
C ILE A 277 14.79 22.04 -7.37
N TYR A 278 14.32 22.23 -8.61
CA TYR A 278 15.15 22.77 -9.70
C TYR A 278 15.61 24.22 -9.48
N LYS A 279 15.02 24.96 -8.54
CA LYS A 279 15.50 26.29 -8.15
C LYS A 279 16.77 26.25 -7.29
N SER A 280 17.16 25.07 -6.79
CA SER A 280 18.31 24.89 -5.93
C SER A 280 19.28 23.86 -6.52
N LYS A 281 20.58 24.07 -6.29
CA LYS A 281 21.61 23.05 -6.54
C LYS A 281 21.84 22.13 -5.35
N GLN A 282 21.22 22.42 -4.20
CA GLN A 282 21.42 21.68 -2.95
C GLN A 282 20.74 20.30 -2.97
N PHE A 283 19.71 20.13 -3.81
CA PHE A 283 18.94 18.90 -3.88
C PHE A 283 18.87 18.40 -5.32
N SER A 284 18.78 17.08 -5.48
CA SER A 284 18.53 16.45 -6.77
C SER A 284 17.40 15.44 -6.61
N LEU A 285 16.68 15.19 -7.70
CA LEU A 285 15.62 14.19 -7.77
C LEU A 285 16.09 13.00 -8.62
N GLN A 286 15.48 11.85 -8.40
CA GLN A 286 15.71 10.65 -9.20
C GLN A 286 15.40 10.88 -10.68
N LYS A 287 16.21 10.28 -11.55
CA LYS A 287 15.94 10.24 -12.99
C LYS A 287 14.91 9.14 -13.27
N LEU A 288 13.74 9.53 -13.76
CA LEU A 288 12.70 8.61 -14.23
C LEU A 288 12.83 8.42 -15.74
N LEU A 289 12.65 7.18 -16.22
CA LEU A 289 12.61 6.90 -17.65
C LEU A 289 11.30 7.47 -18.24
N LYS A 290 11.41 8.16 -19.37
CA LYS A 290 10.23 8.49 -20.19
C LYS A 290 9.77 7.19 -20.86
N SER A 291 8.50 6.84 -20.72
CA SER A 291 7.88 5.80 -21.56
C SER A 291 8.05 6.17 -23.03
N ALA A 292 8.26 5.17 -23.89
CA ALA A 292 8.41 5.31 -25.34
C ALA A 292 7.13 5.83 -26.02
N ASN A 293 6.00 5.86 -25.32
CA ASN A 293 4.80 6.57 -25.74
C ASN A 293 4.73 7.89 -24.94
N ASN A 294 4.50 9.02 -25.62
CA ASN A 294 4.47 10.41 -25.12
C ASN A 294 3.54 10.72 -23.92
N THR A 295 3.13 9.72 -23.15
CA THR A 295 2.31 9.83 -21.95
C THR A 295 3.21 9.73 -20.71
N THR A 296 3.51 10.91 -20.17
CA THR A 296 4.30 11.22 -18.97
C THR A 296 4.11 10.24 -17.80
N LEU A 297 5.21 9.62 -17.36
CA LEU A 297 5.26 8.59 -16.31
C LEU A 297 5.94 9.16 -15.06
N ILE A 298 5.19 9.43 -13.99
CA ILE A 298 5.69 9.88 -12.68
C ILE A 298 4.63 9.47 -11.64
N LEU A 299 4.90 8.77 -10.53
CA LEU A 299 5.74 9.13 -9.38
C LEU A 299 5.75 8.00 -8.35
N GLY A 300 6.94 7.53 -7.94
CA GLY A 300 7.15 6.77 -6.70
C GLY A 300 8.01 7.59 -5.74
N HIS A 301 7.44 7.85 -4.56
CA HIS A 301 8.00 8.26 -3.25
C HIS A 301 8.76 9.59 -3.07
N LEU A 302 8.14 10.47 -2.26
CA LEU A 302 8.79 11.26 -1.22
C LEU A 302 9.05 10.34 0.00
N ILE A 303 10.24 10.40 0.58
CA ILE A 303 10.55 10.49 2.04
C ILE A 303 12.09 10.33 2.22
N ASN A 304 12.71 11.38 2.76
CA ASN A 304 14.05 11.49 3.39
C ASN A 304 15.31 10.99 2.66
N LYS A 305 15.90 11.88 1.84
CA LYS A 305 17.37 12.07 1.79
C LYS A 305 17.72 13.47 1.26
N ILE A 306 17.72 14.47 2.14
CA ILE A 306 18.46 15.71 1.93
C ILE A 306 19.91 15.43 2.35
N LEU A 307 20.78 15.16 1.40
CA LEU A 307 22.22 15.28 1.60
C LEU A 307 22.62 16.66 1.11
N LYS A 308 23.06 17.52 2.04
CA LYS A 308 23.80 18.73 1.70
C LYS A 308 25.10 18.29 1.01
N THR A 309 25.24 18.55 -0.27
CA THR A 309 26.56 18.65 -0.89
C THR A 309 27.15 20.00 -0.49
N GLY A 310 27.79 20.03 0.68
CA GLY A 310 28.65 21.12 1.11
C GLY A 310 30.05 20.57 1.24
N ASN A 311 30.92 20.93 0.31
CA ASN A 311 32.37 20.85 0.50
C ASN A 311 32.70 21.57 1.80
N ASN A 312 33.28 20.85 2.76
CA ASN A 312 34.13 21.42 3.80
C ASN A 312 35.32 20.46 3.91
N GLU A 313 36.32 20.72 3.08
CA GLU A 313 37.70 20.61 3.51
C GLU A 313 37.99 21.84 4.39
N ASP A 314 38.71 21.61 5.49
CA ASP A 314 39.41 22.57 6.35
C ASP A 314 38.55 23.46 7.28
N VAL A 315 38.53 23.17 8.59
CA VAL A 315 39.47 23.67 9.62
C VAL A 315 39.33 25.19 9.84
N MET A 316 38.62 25.60 10.90
CA MET A 316 39.18 26.13 12.16
C MET A 316 38.09 26.79 13.04
N MET A 317 38.04 26.36 14.31
CA MET A 317 37.20 26.78 15.46
C MET A 317 35.73 26.32 15.51
#